data_AF-A0A1U8PW95-F1
#
_entry.id   AF-A0A1U8PW95-F1
#
_cell.length_a   1.000
_cell.length_b   1.000
_cell.length_c   1.000
_cell.angle_alpha   90.00
_cell.angle_beta   90.00
_cell.angle_gamma   90.00
#
_symmetry.space_group_name_H-M   'P 1'
#
loop_
_entity.id
_entity.type
_entity.pdbx_description
1 polymer ?
#
loop_
_entity_poly.entity_id
_entity_poly.type
_entity_poly.pdbx_seq_one_letter_code
_entity_poly.pdbx_strand_id
1 'polypeptide(L)'
;MQDLLPVALRCCMSKKVTSCIIELSNIMKAICGKVLNVEELEKVQDRAALTLCNLEKIFPPSFFTIMVHLVIHLPREAIIGGPVFYRWMYPIERFLSKLKSYCSNKRYPEGSIAKGYLEEECMTFCSRYLDVETRLNRPSRNAGLNDPNLDKTYLFQMSTNKS
;
A
#
# COMPACT_ATOMS: atom_id res chain seq x y z
N MET A 1 -3.64 -3.53 -8.32
CA MET A 1 -5.12 -3.44 -8.44
C MET A 1 -5.53 -2.37 -9.44
N GLN A 2 -4.92 -1.18 -9.45
CA GLN A 2 -5.26 -0.13 -10.42
C GLN A 2 -5.07 -0.56 -11.89
N ASP A 3 -4.04 -1.35 -12.20
CA ASP A 3 -3.81 -1.77 -13.60
C ASP A 3 -4.58 -3.04 -14.02
N LEU A 4 -4.92 -3.91 -13.06
CA LEU A 4 -5.54 -5.21 -13.34
C LEU A 4 -7.07 -5.12 -13.46
N LEU A 5 -7.70 -4.26 -12.65
CA LEU A 5 -9.15 -4.10 -12.63
C LEU A 5 -9.71 -3.61 -13.99
N PRO A 6 -9.13 -2.59 -14.65
CA PRO A 6 -9.61 -2.15 -15.96
C PRO A 6 -9.45 -3.21 -17.05
N VAL A 7 -8.37 -3.98 -17.01
CA VAL A 7 -8.09 -5.04 -17.98
C VAL A 7 -9.10 -6.18 -17.82
N ALA A 8 -9.35 -6.61 -16.58
CA ALA A 8 -10.31 -7.66 -16.28
C ALA A 8 -11.74 -7.30 -16.72
N LEU A 9 -12.14 -6.05 -16.53
CA LEU A 9 -13.51 -5.59 -16.83
C LEU A 9 -13.72 -5.18 -18.29
N ARG A 10 -12.65 -5.04 -19.09
CA ARG A 10 -12.71 -4.59 -20.48
C ARG A 10 -13.60 -5.46 -21.37
N CYS A 11 -13.64 -6.76 -21.11
CA CYS A 11 -14.42 -7.72 -21.91
C CYS A 11 -15.84 -7.94 -21.37
N CYS A 12 -16.15 -7.47 -20.16
CA CYS A 12 -17.38 -7.84 -19.45
C CYS A 12 -18.42 -6.70 -19.40
N MET A 13 -18.03 -5.46 -19.70
CA MET A 13 -18.89 -4.28 -19.52
C MET A 13 -19.00 -3.42 -20.78
N SER A 14 -20.02 -2.55 -20.82
CA SER A 14 -20.19 -1.60 -21.93
C SER A 14 -19.02 -0.62 -22.00
N LYS A 15 -18.68 -0.15 -23.21
CA LYS A 15 -17.55 0.79 -23.43
C LYS A 15 -17.59 2.01 -22.51
N LYS A 16 -18.80 2.53 -22.24
CA LYS A 16 -19.03 3.68 -21.36
C LYS A 16 -18.65 3.38 -19.91
N VAL A 17 -19.06 2.23 -19.39
CA VAL A 17 -18.73 1.78 -18.02
C VAL A 17 -17.22 1.55 -17.91
N THR A 18 -16.64 0.80 -18.85
CA THR A 18 -15.21 0.50 -18.88
C THR A 18 -14.36 1.77 -18.91
N SER A 19 -14.74 2.77 -19.70
CA SER A 19 -14.05 4.06 -19.75
C SER A 19 -14.04 4.78 -18.40
N CYS A 20 -15.16 4.75 -17.66
CA CYS A 20 -15.24 5.39 -16.34
C CYS A 20 -14.36 4.66 -15.31
N ILE A 21 -14.33 3.33 -15.37
CA ILE A 21 -13.51 2.49 -14.48
C ILE A 21 -12.01 2.65 -14.78
N ILE A 22 -11.65 2.76 -16.06
CA ILE A 22 -10.27 3.09 -16.49
C ILE A 22 -9.86 4.43 -15.89
N GLU A 23 -10.67 5.48 -16.06
CA GLU A 23 -10.33 6.80 -15.51
C GLU A 23 -10.24 6.80 -13.99
N LEU A 24 -11.17 6.13 -13.30
CA LEU A 24 -11.09 5.95 -11.85
C LEU A 24 -9.78 5.26 -11.44
N SER A 25 -9.36 4.25 -12.19
CA SER A 25 -8.11 3.53 -11.92
C SER A 25 -6.87 4.39 -12.19
N ASN A 26 -6.90 5.22 -13.24
CA ASN A 26 -5.85 6.20 -13.54
C ASN A 26 -5.72 7.25 -12.42
N ILE A 27 -6.84 7.75 -11.91
CA ILE A 27 -6.89 8.66 -10.76
C ILE A 27 -6.24 8.00 -9.53
N MET A 28 -6.67 6.78 -9.19
CA MET A 28 -6.11 6.04 -8.06
C MET A 28 -4.61 5.74 -8.23
N LYS A 29 -4.14 5.56 -9.46
CA LYS A 29 -2.72 5.33 -9.77
C LYS A 29 -1.90 6.59 -9.56
N ALA A 30 -2.38 7.74 -10.02
CA ALA A 30 -1.71 9.03 -9.83
C ALA A 30 -1.56 9.37 -8.34
N ILE A 31 -2.62 9.19 -7.56
CA ILE A 31 -2.63 9.49 -6.11
C ILE A 31 -1.75 8.51 -5.31
N CYS A 32 -1.65 7.26 -5.75
CA CYS A 32 -0.82 6.24 -5.08
C CYS A 32 0.64 6.23 -5.57
N GLY A 33 1.05 7.23 -6.35
CA GLY A 33 2.42 7.37 -6.80
C GLY A 33 3.41 7.49 -5.64
N LYS A 34 4.62 6.93 -5.81
CA LYS A 34 5.71 7.09 -4.83
C LYS A 34 6.16 8.54 -4.72
N VAL A 35 6.16 9.25 -5.85
CA VAL A 35 6.47 10.67 -5.98
C VAL A 35 5.23 11.36 -6.53
N LEU A 36 4.84 12.47 -5.91
CA LEU A 36 3.64 13.22 -6.28
C LEU A 36 4.05 14.55 -6.91
N ASN A 37 3.42 14.88 -8.04
CA ASN A 37 3.51 16.20 -8.66
C ASN A 37 2.22 16.99 -8.35
N VAL A 38 2.35 18.16 -7.74
CA VAL A 38 1.22 19.00 -7.32
C VAL A 38 0.39 19.46 -8.53
N GLU A 39 1.03 19.90 -9.62
CA GLU A 39 0.33 20.35 -10.82
C GLU A 39 -0.46 19.22 -11.49
N GLU A 40 0.05 17.98 -11.41
CA GLU A 40 -0.67 16.80 -11.89
C GLU A 40 -1.86 16.49 -10.98
N LEU A 41 -1.69 16.59 -9.66
CA LEU A 41 -2.76 16.32 -8.70
C LEU A 41 -3.91 17.32 -8.79
N GLU A 42 -3.64 18.58 -9.09
CA GLU A 42 -4.70 19.58 -9.36
C GLU A 42 -5.55 19.14 -10.56
N LYS A 43 -4.93 18.68 -11.66
CA LYS A 43 -5.64 18.12 -12.81
C LYS A 43 -6.38 16.83 -12.48
N VAL A 44 -5.83 16.01 -11.58
CA VAL A 44 -6.48 14.78 -11.09
C VAL A 44 -7.74 15.12 -10.30
N GLN A 45 -7.77 16.22 -9.55
CA GLN A 45 -8.94 16.67 -8.81
C GLN A 45 -10.13 16.98 -9.74
N ASP A 46 -9.89 17.73 -10.82
CA ASP A 46 -10.93 18.03 -11.81
C ASP A 46 -11.43 16.76 -12.51
N ARG A 47 -10.49 15.87 -12.88
CA ARG A 47 -10.85 14.57 -13.46
C ARG A 47 -11.66 13.71 -12.50
N ALA A 48 -11.33 13.70 -11.20
CA ALA A 48 -12.07 12.94 -10.20
C ALA A 48 -13.52 13.39 -10.08
N ALA A 49 -13.78 14.70 -10.08
CA ALA A 49 -15.12 15.26 -10.08
C ALA A 49 -15.90 14.81 -11.33
N LEU A 50 -15.32 14.95 -12.53
CA LEU A 50 -15.95 14.52 -13.78
C LEU A 50 -16.21 13.01 -13.83
N THR A 51 -15.26 12.20 -13.37
CA THR A 51 -15.40 10.75 -13.33
C THR A 51 -16.51 10.32 -12.38
N LEU A 52 -16.63 10.93 -11.21
CA LEU A 52 -17.74 10.65 -10.28
C LEU A 52 -19.09 11.04 -10.87
N CYS A 53 -19.23 12.22 -11.47
CA CYS A 53 -20.47 12.61 -12.15
C CYS A 53 -20.83 11.66 -13.30
N ASN A 54 -19.84 11.12 -14.01
CA ASN A 54 -20.08 10.13 -15.06
C ASN A 54 -20.51 8.77 -14.50
N LEU A 55 -19.93 8.35 -13.37
CA LEU A 55 -20.35 7.14 -12.66
C LEU A 55 -21.79 7.29 -12.13
N GLU A 56 -22.17 8.47 -11.61
CA GLU A 56 -23.53 8.74 -11.09
C GLU A 56 -24.61 8.61 -12.15
N LYS A 57 -24.28 8.93 -13.40
CA LYS A 57 -25.18 8.75 -14.54
C LYS A 57 -25.36 7.29 -14.96
N ILE A 58 -24.51 6.39 -14.48
CA ILE A 58 -24.43 4.99 -14.91
C ILE A 58 -24.96 4.05 -13.83
N PHE A 59 -24.53 4.25 -12.58
CA PHE A 59 -24.85 3.38 -11.47
C PHE A 59 -26.03 3.92 -10.64
N PRO A 60 -26.81 3.06 -9.98
CA PRO A 60 -27.91 3.49 -9.14
C PRO A 60 -27.40 4.32 -7.94
N PRO A 61 -28.22 5.23 -7.37
CA PRO A 61 -27.84 6.02 -6.20
C PRO A 61 -27.35 5.20 -5.01
N SER A 62 -27.83 3.96 -4.85
CA SER A 62 -27.38 3.03 -3.80
C SER A 62 -25.91 2.64 -3.90
N PHE A 63 -25.29 2.78 -5.08
CA PHE A 63 -23.85 2.58 -5.26
C PHE A 63 -23.03 3.72 -4.63
N PHE A 64 -23.57 4.94 -4.61
CA PHE A 64 -22.88 6.15 -4.16
C PHE A 64 -22.97 6.34 -2.65
N THR A 65 -22.34 5.42 -1.94
CA THR A 65 -22.08 5.59 -0.50
C THR A 65 -21.08 6.72 -0.25
N ILE A 66 -20.94 7.11 1.02
CA ILE A 66 -19.93 8.09 1.44
C ILE A 66 -18.51 7.72 0.97
N MET A 67 -18.19 6.42 0.94
CA MET A 67 -16.87 5.92 0.52
C MET A 67 -16.54 6.23 -0.93
N VAL A 68 -17.55 6.18 -1.82
CA VAL A 68 -17.34 6.48 -3.24
C VAL A 68 -17.15 7.98 -3.44
N HIS A 69 -17.90 8.80 -2.71
CA HIS A 69 -17.78 10.26 -2.78
C HIS A 69 -16.42 10.77 -2.28
N LEU A 70 -15.80 10.11 -1.31
CA LEU A 70 -14.48 10.51 -0.79
C LEU A 70 -13.39 10.58 -1.86
N VAL A 71 -13.54 9.87 -2.98
CA VAL A 71 -12.59 9.89 -4.09
C VAL A 71 -12.33 11.31 -4.60
N ILE A 72 -13.31 12.22 -4.53
CA ILE A 72 -13.12 13.62 -4.95
C ILE A 72 -12.12 14.39 -4.07
N HIS A 73 -11.97 13.99 -2.80
CA HIS A 73 -11.12 14.66 -1.83
C HIS A 73 -9.69 14.12 -1.81
N LEU A 74 -9.49 12.87 -2.26
CA LEU A 74 -8.18 12.21 -2.25
C LEU A 74 -7.05 12.99 -2.93
N PRO A 75 -7.24 13.63 -4.10
CA PRO A 75 -6.18 14.43 -4.72
C PRO A 75 -5.75 15.60 -3.84
N ARG A 76 -6.72 16.33 -3.28
CA ARG A 76 -6.45 17.47 -2.39
C ARG A 76 -5.76 17.03 -1.11
N GLU A 77 -6.18 15.91 -0.54
CA GLU A 77 -5.53 15.34 0.63
C GLU A 77 -4.09 14.90 0.35
N ALA A 78 -3.81 14.37 -0.84
CA ALA A 78 -2.46 13.98 -1.25
C ALA A 78 -1.55 15.19 -1.47
N ILE A 79 -2.09 16.30 -1.97
CA ILE A 79 -1.37 17.58 -2.06
C ILE A 79 -0.95 18.07 -0.66
N ILE A 80 -1.87 18.00 0.32
CA ILE A 80 -1.63 18.52 1.67
C ILE A 80 -0.73 17.59 2.49
N GLY A 81 -1.01 16.29 2.47
CA GLY A 81 -0.35 15.32 3.35
C GLY A 81 0.70 14.44 2.67
N GLY A 82 1.01 14.68 1.40
CA GLY A 82 2.03 13.94 0.66
C GLY A 82 1.60 12.52 0.27
N PRO A 83 2.58 11.65 -0.06
CA PRO A 83 2.32 10.33 -0.60
C PRO A 83 1.43 9.46 0.28
N VAL A 84 0.38 8.92 -0.33
CA VAL A 84 -0.72 8.27 0.39
C VAL A 84 -0.27 6.99 1.12
N PHE A 85 0.77 6.30 0.64
CA PHE A 85 1.25 5.05 1.23
C PHE A 85 1.77 5.19 2.67
N TYR A 86 2.24 6.37 3.07
CA TYR A 86 2.64 6.64 4.46
C TYR A 86 1.45 6.84 5.41
N ARG A 87 0.26 7.12 4.85
CA ARG A 87 -0.95 7.44 5.61
C ARG A 87 -2.01 6.35 5.52
N TRP A 88 -1.73 5.27 4.82
CA TRP A 88 -2.62 4.12 4.81
C TRP A 88 -2.70 3.49 6.20
N MET A 89 -3.88 2.96 6.52
CA MET A 89 -4.09 2.22 7.76
C MET A 89 -3.43 0.84 7.71
N TYR A 90 -3.18 0.31 6.52
CA TYR A 90 -2.66 -1.04 6.31
C TYR A 90 -1.33 -1.36 7.05
N PRO A 91 -0.28 -0.50 7.04
CA PRO A 91 0.91 -0.74 7.84
C PRO A 91 0.63 -0.82 9.35
N ILE A 92 -0.28 0.03 9.86
CA ILE A 92 -0.68 0.05 11.26
C ILE A 92 -1.43 -1.23 11.62
N GLU A 93 -2.43 -1.63 10.82
CA GLU A 93 -3.18 -2.87 11.02
C GLU A 93 -2.28 -4.10 10.98
N ARG A 94 -1.31 -4.13 10.06
CA ARG A 94 -0.34 -5.22 9.95
C ARG A 94 0.54 -5.31 11.19
N PHE A 95 0.97 -4.16 11.72
CA PHE A 95 1.73 -4.09 12.96
C PHE A 95 0.91 -4.57 14.16
N LEU A 96 -0.32 -4.06 14.31
CA LEU A 96 -1.24 -4.48 15.38
C LEU A 96 -1.57 -5.98 15.31
N SER A 97 -1.76 -6.52 14.10
CA SER A 97 -1.96 -7.95 13.88
C SER A 97 -0.77 -8.77 14.37
N LYS A 98 0.45 -8.27 14.15
CA LYS A 98 1.66 -8.91 14.65
C LYS A 98 1.76 -8.84 16.18
N LEU A 99 1.54 -7.68 16.79
CA LEU A 99 1.48 -7.56 18.26
C LEU A 99 0.43 -8.48 18.88
N LYS A 100 -0.73 -8.62 18.23
CA LYS A 100 -1.79 -9.53 18.68
C LYS A 100 -1.30 -10.98 18.75
N SER A 101 -0.41 -11.39 17.86
CA SER A 101 0.18 -12.75 17.89
C SER A 101 1.07 -12.99 19.11
N TYR A 102 1.62 -11.94 19.73
CA TYR A 102 2.43 -12.03 20.96
C TYR A 102 1.60 -12.07 22.24
N CYS A 103 0.32 -11.73 22.18
CA CYS A 103 -0.59 -11.75 23.32
C CYS A 103 -1.11 -13.17 23.62
N SER A 104 -0.19 -14.09 23.95
CA SER A 104 -0.49 -15.47 24.34
C SER A 104 -1.07 -15.55 25.76
N ASN A 105 -0.61 -14.70 26.68
CA ASN A 105 -1.14 -14.60 28.04
C ASN A 105 -2.10 -13.41 28.21
N LYS A 106 -3.40 -13.67 28.18
CA LYS A 106 -4.44 -12.64 28.32
C LYS A 106 -4.54 -12.02 29.73
N ARG A 107 -3.96 -12.61 30.77
CA ARG A 107 -3.93 -12.01 32.12
C ARG A 107 -2.93 -10.86 32.22
N TYR A 108 -1.90 -10.87 31.38
CA TYR A 108 -0.84 -9.86 31.35
C TYR A 108 -0.45 -9.56 29.89
N PRO A 109 -1.33 -8.90 29.13
CA PRO A 109 -1.18 -8.75 27.69
C PRO A 109 0.07 -7.95 27.32
N GLU A 110 0.41 -6.90 28.06
CA GLU A 110 1.59 -6.08 27.85
C GLU A 110 2.89 -6.88 28.06
N GLY A 111 2.95 -7.66 29.15
CA GLY A 111 4.09 -8.53 29.45
C GLY A 111 4.27 -9.64 28.42
N SER A 112 3.15 -10.20 27.93
CA SER A 112 3.15 -11.20 26.86
C SER A 112 3.70 -10.62 25.55
N ILE A 113 3.26 -9.41 25.19
CA ILE A 113 3.74 -8.71 23.99
C ILE A 113 5.23 -8.39 24.09
N ALA A 114 5.69 -7.84 25.23
CA ALA A 114 7.09 -7.52 25.45
C ALA A 114 7.99 -8.76 25.35
N LYS A 115 7.55 -9.89 25.91
CA LYS A 115 8.27 -11.16 25.83
C LYS A 115 8.35 -11.68 24.40
N GLY A 116 7.22 -11.75 23.69
CA GLY A 116 7.20 -12.22 22.30
C GLY A 116 8.02 -11.34 21.35
N TYR A 117 8.02 -10.03 21.59
CA TYR A 117 8.86 -9.09 20.85
C TYR A 117 10.36 -9.34 21.11
N LEU A 118 10.76 -9.50 22.38
CA LEU A 118 12.15 -9.80 22.74
C LEU A 118 12.62 -11.12 22.13
N GLU A 119 11.79 -12.17 22.19
CA GLU A 119 12.09 -13.46 21.58
C GLU A 119 12.31 -13.33 20.06
N GLU A 120 11.46 -12.58 19.37
CA GLU A 120 11.63 -12.36 17.92
C GLU A 120 12.90 -11.57 17.59
N GLU A 121 13.23 -10.51 18.33
CA GLU A 121 14.44 -9.72 18.12
C GLU A 121 15.70 -10.55 18.39
N CYS A 122 15.72 -11.35 19.46
CA CYS A 122 16.82 -12.28 19.75
C CYS A 122 17.01 -13.30 18.62
N MET A 123 15.93 -13.92 18.13
CA MET A 123 16.00 -14.87 17.02
C MET A 123 16.45 -14.19 15.71
N THR A 124 15.99 -12.96 15.47
CA THR A 124 16.40 -12.12 14.33
C THR A 124 17.87 -11.72 14.41
N PHE A 125 18.39 -11.47 15.61
CA PHE A 125 19.80 -11.20 15.81
C PHE A 125 20.64 -12.46 15.56
N CYS A 126 20.29 -13.58 16.19
CA CYS A 126 20.99 -14.85 16.02
C CYS A 126 21.02 -15.31 14.56
N SER A 127 19.93 -15.13 13.80
CA SER A 127 19.87 -15.54 12.40
C SER A 127 20.83 -14.80 11.47
N ARG A 128 21.36 -13.63 11.88
CA ARG A 128 22.39 -12.92 11.10
C ARG A 128 23.77 -13.57 11.20
N TYR A 129 23.99 -14.36 12.25
CA TYR A 129 25.27 -15.03 12.52
C TYR A 129 25.22 -16.54 12.27
N LEU A 130 24.03 -17.12 12.23
CA LEU A 130 23.80 -18.52 11.90
C LEU A 130 23.52 -18.66 10.40
N ASP A 131 24.20 -19.58 9.73
CA ASP A 131 23.98 -19.87 8.31
C ASP A 131 22.74 -20.76 8.11
N VAL A 132 21.58 -20.22 8.50
CA VAL A 132 20.28 -20.90 8.47
C VAL A 132 19.28 -20.13 7.63
N GLU A 133 18.44 -20.84 6.89
CA GLU A 133 17.38 -20.22 6.11
C GLU A 133 16.34 -19.56 7.04
N THR A 134 16.10 -18.27 6.87
CA THR A 134 15.16 -17.47 7.66
C THR A 134 14.27 -16.61 6.78
N ARG A 135 13.27 -15.96 7.38
CA ARG A 135 12.42 -15.01 6.65
C ARG A 135 13.17 -13.83 6.04
N LEU A 136 14.40 -13.55 6.50
CA LEU A 136 15.18 -12.37 6.12
C LEU A 136 16.11 -12.65 4.93
N ASN A 137 16.63 -13.86 4.79
CA ASN A 137 17.49 -14.25 3.67
C ASN A 137 16.72 -14.91 2.51
N ARG A 138 15.44 -15.26 2.71
CA ARG A 138 14.58 -15.74 1.64
C ARG A 138 14.39 -14.66 0.58
N PRO A 139 14.58 -14.99 -0.72
CA PRO A 139 14.33 -14.05 -1.80
C PRO A 139 12.88 -13.57 -1.74
N SER A 140 12.66 -12.28 -2.03
CA SER A 140 11.31 -11.72 -2.02
C SER A 140 10.44 -12.48 -3.03
N ARG A 141 9.13 -12.60 -2.76
CA ARG A 141 8.17 -13.25 -3.68
C ARG A 141 8.14 -12.60 -5.09
N ASN A 142 8.71 -11.40 -5.22
CA ASN A 142 8.78 -10.64 -6.46
C ASN A 142 10.21 -10.57 -7.06
N ALA A 143 11.13 -11.45 -6.65
CA ALA A 143 12.54 -11.44 -7.08
C ALA A 143 12.76 -11.64 -8.61
N GLY A 144 11.70 -11.79 -9.41
CA GLY A 144 11.76 -11.82 -10.87
C GLY A 144 11.83 -10.45 -11.55
N LEU A 145 11.75 -9.33 -10.81
CA LEU A 145 11.94 -7.98 -11.35
C LEU A 145 13.28 -7.43 -10.85
N ASN A 146 14.37 -7.88 -11.49
CA ASN A 146 15.72 -7.39 -11.22
C ASN A 146 15.84 -5.93 -11.68
N ASP A 147 15.58 -4.98 -10.77
CA ASP A 147 16.08 -3.62 -10.89
C ASP A 147 17.54 -3.60 -10.36
N PRO A 148 18.54 -3.31 -11.21
CA PRO A 148 19.95 -3.29 -10.81
C PRO A 148 20.31 -2.16 -9.83
N ASN A 149 19.36 -1.31 -9.40
CA ASN A 149 19.60 -0.20 -8.46
C ASN A 149 19.03 -0.40 -7.05
N LEU A 150 18.60 -1.62 -6.68
CA LEU A 150 18.05 -1.87 -5.34
C LEU A 150 19.08 -1.64 -4.22
N ASP A 151 20.37 -1.74 -4.54
CA ASP A 151 21.48 -1.61 -3.60
C ASP A 151 21.59 -0.19 -2.98
N LYS A 152 20.99 0.83 -3.61
CA LYS A 152 20.99 2.22 -3.12
C LYS A 152 19.73 2.61 -2.34
N THR A 153 18.75 1.72 -2.20
CA THR A 153 17.43 2.08 -1.61
C THR A 153 17.34 1.75 -0.12
N TYR A 154 18.23 0.92 0.41
CA TYR A 154 18.28 0.60 1.83
C TYR A 154 19.26 1.53 2.54
N LEU A 155 18.74 2.44 3.37
CA LEU A 155 19.50 3.42 4.15
C LEU A 155 20.46 2.78 5.19
N PHE A 156 20.49 1.46 5.31
CA PHE A 156 21.34 0.70 6.22
C PHE A 156 22.07 -0.43 5.48
N GLN A 157 22.96 -0.08 4.56
CA GLN A 157 24.10 -0.94 4.27
C GLN A 157 25.09 -0.80 5.43
N MET A 158 25.03 -1.73 6.38
CA MET A 158 26.09 -1.88 7.36
C MET A 158 27.30 -2.47 6.62
N SER A 159 28.32 -1.64 6.39
CA SER A 159 29.54 -2.06 5.70
C SER A 159 30.17 -3.24 6.46
N THR A 160 30.08 -4.44 5.90
CA THR A 160 30.90 -5.56 6.34
C THR A 160 32.30 -5.39 5.74
N ASN A 161 33.11 -4.52 6.34
CA ASN A 161 34.55 -4.60 6.17
C ASN A 161 35.03 -5.80 7.00
N LYS A 162 35.30 -6.91 6.30
CA LYS A 162 36.12 -8.01 6.83
C LYS A 162 37.57 -7.51 6.92
N SER A 163 38.12 -7.51 8.13
CA SER A 163 39.56 -7.63 8.40
C SER A 163 39.80 -8.98 9.05
#